data_AF-A0A2Z2CGM6-F1
#
_entry.id   AF-A0A2Z2CGM6-F1
#
_cell.length_a   1.000
_cell.length_b   1.000
_cell.length_c   1.000
_cell.angle_alpha   90.00
_cell.angle_beta   90.00
_cell.angle_gamma   90.00
#
_symmetry.space_group_name_H-M   'P 1'
#
loop_
_entity.id
_entity.type
_entity.pdbx_description
1 polymer ?
#
loop_
_entity_poly.entity_id
_entity_poly.type
_entity_poly.pdbx_seq_one_letter_code
_entity_poly.pdbx_strand_id
1 'polypeptide(L)'
;MYWQKRFDRENPDQKIEEEMLKIREKHTNYGCLRITKELRNRGFHVNKKKVQRLIRKLGIEVQSFTRKSRRYRSYRGKIGTIAKNRIHQRFYTSIYHQKITTDTTELKYFEPDKSGTIRE
;
A
#
# COMPACT_ATOMS: atom_id res chain seq x y z
N MET A 1 -30.06 2.08 39.82
CA MET A 1 -30.00 3.31 38.99
C MET A 1 -30.26 2.98 37.51
N TYR A 2 -30.84 3.91 36.74
CA TYR A 2 -31.21 3.70 35.32
C TYR A 2 -30.04 3.26 34.41
N TRP A 3 -28.80 3.60 34.77
CA TRP A 3 -27.60 3.20 34.01
C TRP A 3 -27.18 1.73 34.17
N GLN A 4 -27.59 1.04 35.24
CA GLN A 4 -27.16 -0.34 35.54
C GLN A 4 -27.91 -1.32 34.64
N LYS A 5 -29.19 -1.02 34.33
CA LYS A 5 -30.01 -1.77 33.37
C LYS A 5 -29.55 -1.65 31.91
N ARG A 6 -28.47 -0.90 31.62
CA ARG A 6 -27.89 -0.80 30.27
C ARG A 6 -26.82 -1.85 30.00
N PHE A 7 -26.24 -2.48 31.02
CA PHE A 7 -25.24 -3.53 30.84
C PHE A 7 -25.84 -4.80 30.24
N ASP A 8 -27.10 -5.11 30.57
CA ASP A 8 -27.80 -6.30 30.09
C ASP A 8 -28.40 -6.15 28.68
N ARG A 9 -28.11 -5.04 27.97
CA ARG A 9 -28.64 -4.82 26.61
C ARG A 9 -27.83 -5.59 25.59
N GLU A 10 -28.52 -6.36 24.77
CA GLU A 10 -27.93 -6.99 23.60
C GLU A 10 -27.34 -5.95 22.64
N ASN A 11 -26.26 -6.33 21.95
CA ASN A 11 -25.59 -5.44 21.02
C ASN A 11 -26.47 -5.27 19.75
N PRO A 12 -27.05 -4.09 19.50
CA PRO A 12 -27.90 -3.88 18.32
C PRO A 12 -27.12 -3.99 17.01
N ASP A 13 -25.79 -3.90 17.05
CA ASP A 13 -24.91 -3.93 15.89
C ASP A 13 -24.41 -5.34 15.57
N GLN A 14 -24.78 -6.37 16.34
CA GLN A 14 -24.23 -7.72 16.23
C GLN A 14 -24.37 -8.33 14.82
N LYS A 15 -25.56 -8.21 14.21
CA LYS A 15 -25.80 -8.66 12.82
C LYS A 15 -24.89 -7.96 11.79
N ILE A 16 -24.62 -6.67 12.00
CA ILE A 16 -23.76 -5.88 11.11
C ILE A 16 -22.30 -6.30 11.31
N GLU A 17 -21.88 -6.51 12.56
CA GLU A 17 -20.54 -6.97 12.91
C GLU A 17 -20.23 -8.34 12.27
N GLU A 18 -21.16 -9.30 12.36
CA GLU A 18 -21.04 -10.62 11.72
C GLU A 18 -20.92 -10.53 10.19
N GLU A 19 -21.76 -9.73 9.54
CA GLU A 19 -21.67 -9.52 8.09
C GLU A 19 -20.37 -8.83 7.68
N MET A 20 -19.88 -7.87 8.47
CA MET A 20 -18.59 -7.23 8.23
C MET A 20 -17.43 -8.22 8.32
N LEU A 21 -17.48 -9.18 9.26
CA LEU A 21 -16.49 -10.25 9.35
C LEU A 21 -16.53 -11.18 8.14
N LYS A 22 -17.73 -11.57 7.66
CA LYS A 22 -17.88 -12.36 6.42
C LYS A 22 -17.36 -11.60 5.19
N ILE A 23 -17.59 -10.29 5.10
CA ILE A 23 -17.02 -9.45 4.03
C ILE A 23 -15.50 -9.47 4.11
N ARG A 24 -14.93 -9.37 5.31
CA ARG A 24 -13.48 -9.35 5.53
C ARG A 24 -12.82 -10.68 5.16
N GLU A 25 -13.47 -11.80 5.45
CA GLU A 25 -13.01 -13.14 5.08
C GLU A 25 -12.91 -13.30 3.56
N LYS A 26 -13.93 -12.84 2.82
CA LYS A 26 -13.92 -12.84 1.34
C LYS A 26 -12.97 -11.79 0.73
N HIS A 27 -12.84 -10.63 1.40
CA HIS A 27 -12.10 -9.49 0.88
C HIS A 27 -11.21 -8.84 1.96
N THR A 28 -10.02 -9.42 2.17
CA THR A 28 -9.05 -9.01 3.20
C THR A 28 -8.65 -7.53 3.11
N ASN A 29 -8.69 -6.95 1.92
CA ASN A 29 -8.18 -5.61 1.61
C ASN A 29 -9.25 -4.51 1.56
N TYR A 30 -10.51 -4.82 1.90
CA TYR A 30 -11.57 -3.82 1.85
C TYR A 30 -11.50 -2.86 3.04
N GLY A 31 -11.28 -1.57 2.72
CA GLY A 31 -11.38 -0.49 3.69
C GLY A 31 -12.82 -0.02 3.91
N CYS A 32 -12.99 0.99 4.76
CA CYS A 32 -14.29 1.50 5.21
C CYS A 32 -15.28 1.81 4.07
N LEU A 33 -14.84 2.49 3.01
CA LEU A 33 -15.71 2.82 1.88
C LEU A 33 -16.21 1.56 1.14
N ARG A 34 -15.32 0.60 0.90
CA ARG A 34 -15.66 -0.65 0.19
C ARG A 34 -16.59 -1.52 1.03
N ILE A 35 -16.31 -1.66 2.33
CA ILE A 35 -17.20 -2.37 3.26
C ILE A 35 -18.58 -1.70 3.31
N THR A 36 -18.66 -0.38 3.36
CA THR A 36 -19.95 0.33 3.39
C THR A 36 -20.76 0.07 2.11
N LYS A 37 -20.12 0.07 0.94
CA LYS A 37 -20.78 -0.23 -0.35
C LYS A 37 -21.26 -1.68 -0.38
N GLU A 38 -20.43 -2.62 0.08
CA GLU A 38 -20.76 -4.04 0.12
C GLU A 38 -21.91 -4.35 1.09
N LEU A 39 -21.94 -3.70 2.25
CA LEU A 39 -23.06 -3.78 3.19
C LEU A 39 -24.36 -3.27 2.56
N ARG A 40 -24.30 -2.17 1.80
CA ARG A 40 -25.47 -1.64 1.08
C ARG A 40 -25.96 -2.62 0.01
N ASN A 41 -25.05 -3.27 -0.72
CA ASN A 41 -25.40 -4.31 -1.70
C ASN A 41 -26.10 -5.51 -1.06
N ARG A 42 -25.78 -5.82 0.21
CA ARG A 42 -26.42 -6.88 1.01
C ARG A 42 -27.69 -6.41 1.75
N GLY A 43 -28.17 -5.20 1.48
CA GLY A 43 -29.39 -4.64 2.06
C GLY A 43 -29.20 -3.84 3.36
N PHE A 44 -27.99 -3.79 3.92
CA PHE A 44 -27.70 -3.04 5.14
C PHE A 44 -27.42 -1.56 4.84
N HIS A 45 -28.38 -0.70 5.17
CA HIS A 45 -28.25 0.75 5.01
C HIS A 45 -27.59 1.39 6.23
N VAL A 46 -26.26 1.28 6.31
CA VAL A 46 -25.46 1.78 7.43
C VAL A 46 -24.60 2.97 6.99
N ASN A 47 -24.61 4.04 7.78
CA ASN A 47 -23.74 5.19 7.54
C ASN A 47 -22.25 4.79 7.66
N LYS A 48 -21.42 5.29 6.75
CA LYS A 48 -19.95 5.16 6.76
C LYS A 48 -19.33 5.42 8.14
N LYS A 49 -19.82 6.43 8.89
CA LYS A 49 -19.28 6.75 10.24
C LYS A 49 -19.46 5.57 11.22
N LYS A 50 -20.60 4.89 11.15
CA LYS A 50 -20.90 3.72 11.99
C LYS A 50 -20.04 2.53 11.57
N VAL A 51 -19.90 2.28 10.26
CA VAL A 51 -18.98 1.25 9.73
C VAL A 51 -17.54 1.51 10.19
N GLN A 52 -17.07 2.76 10.14
CA GLN A 52 -15.71 3.12 10.60
C GLN A 52 -15.51 2.84 12.09
N ARG A 53 -16.50 3.16 12.94
CA ARG A 53 -16.48 2.82 14.36
C ARG A 53 -16.38 1.31 14.59
N LEU A 54 -17.18 0.53 13.86
CA LEU A 54 -17.18 -0.94 13.96
C LEU A 54 -15.87 -1.56 13.44
N ILE A 55 -15.29 -1.03 12.36
CA ILE A 55 -13.97 -1.46 11.87
C ILE A 55 -12.91 -1.32 12.95
N ARG A 56 -12.90 -0.19 13.67
CA ARG A 56 -11.99 0.05 14.79
C ARG A 56 -12.26 -0.89 15.96
N LYS A 57 -13.54 -1.04 16.34
CA LYS A 57 -13.97 -1.94 17.43
C LYS A 57 -13.54 -3.39 17.19
N LEU A 58 -13.67 -3.87 15.94
CA LEU A 58 -13.35 -5.24 15.54
C LEU A 58 -11.86 -5.43 15.17
N GLY A 59 -11.05 -4.38 15.14
CA GLY A 59 -9.64 -4.46 14.76
C GLY A 59 -9.37 -4.82 13.29
N ILE A 60 -10.37 -4.73 12.41
CA ILE A 60 -10.25 -5.08 10.98
C ILE A 60 -9.73 -3.93 10.13
N GLU A 61 -8.82 -3.10 10.65
CA GLU A 61 -8.23 -2.02 9.87
C GLU A 61 -7.33 -2.58 8.76
N VAL A 62 -7.30 -1.91 7.60
CA VAL A 62 -6.45 -2.29 6.48
C VAL A 62 -5.14 -1.53 6.61
N GLN A 63 -4.06 -2.25 6.93
CA GLN A 63 -2.72 -1.65 7.07
C GLN A 63 -1.84 -1.81 5.81
N SER A 64 -2.26 -2.66 4.87
CA SER A 64 -1.48 -3.04 3.68
C SER A 64 -1.16 -1.86 2.74
N PHE A 65 -2.01 -0.83 2.71
CA PHE A 65 -1.87 0.33 1.81
C PHE A 65 -1.53 1.64 2.53
N THR A 66 -1.36 1.63 3.85
CA THR A 66 -1.15 2.85 4.65
C THR A 66 0.25 3.44 4.47
N ARG A 67 1.24 2.61 4.13
CA ARG A 67 2.62 3.06 3.95
C ARG A 67 2.86 3.51 2.51
N LYS A 68 3.14 4.80 2.34
CA LYS A 68 3.64 5.42 1.09
C LYS A 68 4.97 4.82 0.61
N SER A 69 5.63 4.00 1.44
CA SER A 69 6.99 3.49 1.25
C SER A 69 7.14 2.35 0.24
N ARG A 70 6.08 1.94 -0.47
CA ARG A 70 6.24 1.09 -1.66
C ARG A 70 6.69 1.96 -2.84
N ARG A 71 7.84 2.63 -2.72
CA ARG A 71 8.58 3.04 -3.93
C ARG A 71 8.89 1.74 -4.66
N TYR A 72 8.48 1.67 -5.93
CA TYR A 72 8.90 0.59 -6.80
C TYR A 72 10.42 0.46 -6.73
N ARG A 73 10.89 -0.75 -6.40
CA ARG A 73 12.31 -1.07 -6.29
C ARG A 73 12.56 -2.23 -7.25
N SER A 74 13.03 -1.91 -8.46
CA SER A 74 13.46 -2.89 -9.46
C SER A 74 14.65 -3.72 -8.98
N TYR A 75 15.45 -3.18 -8.07
CA TYR A 75 16.59 -3.84 -7.46
C TYR A 75 16.15 -5.00 -6.55
N ARG A 76 16.19 -6.24 -7.09
CA ARG A 76 15.83 -7.49 -6.38
C ARG A 76 16.87 -7.96 -5.36
N GLY A 77 17.86 -7.14 -5.02
CA GLY A 77 18.96 -7.49 -4.11
C GLY A 77 20.26 -7.81 -4.85
N LYS A 78 21.14 -8.60 -4.23
CA LYS A 78 22.45 -8.99 -4.77
C LYS A 78 22.27 -10.06 -5.87
N ILE A 79 21.80 -9.65 -7.04
CA ILE A 79 21.61 -10.55 -8.18
C ILE A 79 22.95 -10.72 -8.90
N GLY A 80 23.41 -11.97 -9.02
CA GLY A 80 24.63 -12.31 -9.77
C GLY A 80 25.94 -12.05 -9.03
N THR A 81 27.04 -12.24 -9.76
CA THR A 81 28.40 -12.10 -9.25
C THR A 81 28.79 -10.63 -9.23
N ILE A 82 28.94 -10.04 -8.03
CA ILE A 82 29.42 -8.67 -7.89
C ILE A 82 30.91 -8.59 -8.23
N ALA A 83 31.26 -7.78 -9.22
CA ALA A 83 32.66 -7.46 -9.52
C ALA A 83 33.32 -6.79 -8.30
N LYS A 84 34.56 -7.17 -8.00
CA LYS A 84 35.31 -6.57 -6.89
C LYS A 84 35.45 -5.06 -7.10
N ASN A 85 35.17 -4.26 -6.07
CA ASN A 85 35.38 -2.81 -6.10
C ASN A 85 36.89 -2.52 -6.15
N ARG A 86 37.45 -2.29 -7.36
CA ARG A 86 38.89 -2.03 -7.51
C ARG A 86 39.27 -0.60 -7.09
N ILE A 87 38.34 0.34 -7.17
CA ILE A 87 38.59 1.77 -6.96
C ILE A 87 38.64 2.12 -5.47
N HIS A 88 37.75 1.56 -4.64
CA HIS A 88 37.65 1.88 -3.21
C HIS A 88 37.62 3.40 -2.94
N GLN A 89 36.90 4.17 -3.78
CA GLN A 89 36.83 5.64 -3.74
C GLN A 89 38.19 6.36 -3.91
N ARG A 90 39.25 5.66 -4.37
CA ARG A 90 40.54 6.26 -4.69
C ARG A 90 40.52 6.78 -6.11
N PHE A 91 40.00 7.99 -6.33
CA PHE A 91 39.88 8.58 -7.67
C PHE A 91 41.20 9.21 -8.17
N TYR A 92 41.99 9.76 -7.25
CA TYR A 92 43.24 10.44 -7.60
C TYR A 92 44.34 9.45 -8.05
N THR A 93 45.11 9.85 -9.06
CA THR A 93 46.23 9.13 -9.65
C THR A 93 47.18 10.14 -10.29
N SER A 94 48.49 9.92 -10.17
CA SER A 94 49.52 10.73 -10.82
C SER A 94 49.79 10.32 -12.27
N ILE A 95 49.35 9.12 -12.67
CA ILE A 95 49.59 8.56 -14.00
C ILE A 95 48.31 8.72 -14.83
N TYR A 96 48.45 9.25 -16.04
CA TYR A 96 47.35 9.36 -17.00
C TYR A 96 46.78 7.98 -17.35
N HIS A 97 45.45 7.90 -17.46
CA HIS A 97 44.70 6.69 -17.83
C HIS A 97 44.89 5.46 -16.91
N GLN A 98 45.48 5.61 -15.71
CA GLN A 98 45.62 4.52 -14.76
C GLN A 98 44.27 3.98 -14.23
N LYS A 99 43.26 4.84 -14.18
CA LYS A 99 41.90 4.50 -13.71
C LYS A 99 40.90 5.01 -14.74
N ILE A 100 40.23 4.08 -15.41
CA ILE A 100 39.14 4.36 -16.34
C ILE A 100 37.88 3.72 -15.76
N THR A 101 36.83 4.52 -15.65
CA THR A 101 35.54 4.08 -15.12
C THR A 101 34.47 4.40 -16.15
N THR A 102 33.58 3.46 -16.42
CA THR A 102 32.43 3.65 -17.28
C THR A 102 31.18 3.51 -16.44
N ASP A 103 30.22 4.41 -16.63
CA ASP A 103 28.90 4.35 -16.01
C ASP A 103 27.85 4.08 -17.09
N THR A 104 26.72 3.50 -16.71
CA THR A 104 25.57 3.28 -17.58
C THR A 104 24.39 4.04 -17.01
N THR A 105 24.01 5.12 -17.68
CA THR A 105 22.86 5.95 -17.29
C THR A 105 21.67 5.60 -18.18
N GLU A 106 20.60 5.08 -17.58
CA GLU A 106 19.32 4.94 -18.28
C GLU A 106 18.64 6.30 -18.38
N LEU A 107 18.45 6.78 -19.61
CA LEU A 107 17.70 8.00 -19.89
C LEU A 107 16.32 7.61 -20.42
N LYS A 108 15.27 8.21 -19.88
CA LYS A 108 13.96 8.15 -20.50
C LYS A 108 13.98 9.04 -21.73
N TYR A 109 13.78 8.44 -22.89
CA TYR A 109 13.57 9.16 -24.13
C TYR A 109 12.13 8.93 -24.57
N PHE A 110 11.46 10.02 -24.96
CA PHE A 110 10.09 9.98 -25.42
C PHE A 110 10.05 10.42 -26.87
N GLU A 111 9.44 9.59 -27.72
CA GLU A 111 9.19 9.96 -29.11
C GLU A 111 7.84 10.67 -29.22
N PRO A 112 7.75 11.75 -30.02
CA PRO A 112 6.47 12.35 -30.30
C PRO A 112 5.62 11.39 -31.14
N ASP A 113 4.35 11.24 -30.77
CA ASP A 113 3.37 10.56 -31.61
C ASP A 113 3.25 11.27 -32.98
N LYS A 114 2.59 10.64 -33.97
CA LYS A 114 2.33 11.26 -35.29
C LYS A 114 1.64 12.63 -35.22
N SER A 115 1.04 12.99 -34.08
CA SER A 115 0.44 14.29 -33.75
C SER A 115 1.38 15.27 -33.02
N GLY A 116 2.66 14.94 -32.85
CA GLY A 116 3.66 15.78 -32.17
C GLY A 116 3.54 15.78 -30.64
N THR A 117 2.69 14.93 -30.04
CA THR A 117 2.43 14.93 -28.60
C THR A 117 3.36 13.96 -27.89
N ILE A 118 4.05 14.43 -26.84
CA ILE A 118 4.90 13.62 -25.96
C ILE A 118 4.11 13.31 -24.69
N ARG A 119 3.91 12.03 -24.35
CA ARG A 119 3.16 11.59 -23.17
C ARG A 119 4.06 10.82 -22.20
N GLU A 120 4.05 11.21 -20.94
CA GLU A 120 4.80 10.58 -19.82
C GLU A 120 4.00 9.52 -19.07
#